data_AF-X1BQG6-F1
#
_entry.id   AF-X1BQG6-F1
#
_cell.length_a   1.000
_cell.length_b   1.000
_cell.length_c   1.000
_cell.angle_alpha   90.00
_cell.angle_beta   90.00
_cell.angle_gamma   90.00
#
_symmetry.space_group_name_H-M   'P 1'
#
loop_
_entity.id
_entity.type
_entity.pdbx_description
1 polymer ?
#
loop_
_entity_poly.entity_id
_entity_poly.type
_entity_poly.pdbx_seq_one_letter_code
_entity_poly.pdbx_strand_id
1 'polypeptide(L)'
;MKSNSRNNENFNWLIENVINKHLCCGCGTCVGVCPTDVIDFKEHGYYPEWLDENKCNDCGFCVNACPGNGLPINNITKELRTPQQKYNKDIGNYKQFLVGHSEDEFIRRKSASGGIATSLLIYVLDKKIVDKVIVY
;
A
#
# COMPACT_ATOMS: atom_id res chain seq x y z
N MET A 1 26.93 -14.22 5.83
CA MET A 1 26.26 -15.26 6.63
C MET A 1 25.34 -14.58 7.63
N LYS A 2 24.04 -14.46 7.33
CA LYS A 2 23.01 -14.12 8.32
C LYS A 2 22.28 -15.42 8.64
N SER A 3 22.78 -16.14 9.64
CA SER A 3 22.03 -17.17 10.33
C SER A 3 20.97 -16.47 11.18
N ASN A 4 19.69 -16.63 10.84
CA ASN A 4 18.62 -16.51 11.82
C ASN A 4 17.46 -17.42 11.39
N SER A 5 16.98 -18.17 12.37
CA SER A 5 15.98 -19.23 12.30
C SER A 5 14.70 -18.83 11.56
N ARG A 6 14.40 -19.51 10.44
CA ARG A 6 13.12 -19.46 9.73
C ARG A 6 12.06 -20.31 10.43
N ASN A 7 11.72 -19.99 11.67
CA ASN A 7 10.61 -20.66 12.37
C ASN A 7 9.45 -19.66 12.52
N ASN A 8 8.34 -19.92 11.81
CA ASN A 8 7.00 -19.32 11.95
C ASN A 8 6.71 -17.92 11.35
N GLU A 9 7.15 -17.64 10.13
CA GLU A 9 6.65 -16.47 9.39
C GLU A 9 5.50 -16.86 8.44
N ASN A 10 4.28 -16.98 8.99
CA ASN A 10 3.04 -17.28 8.25
C ASN A 10 2.04 -16.09 8.34
N PHE A 11 0.77 -16.29 8.00
CA PHE A 11 -0.20 -15.19 8.04
C PHE A 11 -0.46 -14.63 9.45
N ASN A 12 -0.27 -15.40 10.53
CA ASN A 12 -0.32 -14.85 11.90
C ASN A 12 0.75 -13.79 12.14
N TRP A 13 1.93 -13.96 11.54
CA TRP A 13 2.97 -12.93 11.57
C TRP A 13 2.41 -11.62 11.01
N LEU A 14 1.77 -11.67 9.83
CA LEU A 14 1.20 -10.48 9.18
C LEU A 14 0.11 -9.84 10.04
N ILE A 15 -0.73 -10.64 10.70
CA ILE A 15 -1.73 -10.12 11.64
C ILE A 15 -1.03 -9.30 12.73
N GLU A 16 -0.04 -9.87 13.41
CA GLU A 16 0.61 -9.24 14.56
C GLU A 16 1.45 -8.00 14.19
N ASN A 17 2.14 -8.05 13.06
CA ASN A 17 3.20 -7.09 12.76
C ASN A 17 2.92 -6.19 11.56
N VAL A 18 1.88 -6.45 10.78
CA VAL A 18 1.42 -5.56 9.70
C VAL A 18 0.01 -5.04 9.99
N ILE A 19 -0.96 -5.92 10.20
CA ILE A 19 -2.39 -5.54 10.36
C ILE A 19 -2.59 -4.79 11.67
N ASN A 20 -2.20 -5.39 12.81
CA ASN A 20 -2.33 -4.77 14.13
C ASN A 20 -1.46 -3.52 14.30
N LYS A 21 -0.46 -3.33 13.44
CA LYS A 21 0.37 -2.11 13.38
C LYS A 21 -0.13 -1.09 12.37
N HIS A 22 -1.33 -1.31 11.79
CA HIS A 22 -1.96 -0.41 10.82
C HIS A 22 -1.12 -0.14 9.56
N LEU A 23 -0.31 -1.11 9.14
CA LEU A 23 0.50 -1.06 7.92
C LEU A 23 -0.16 -1.77 6.74
N CYS A 24 -1.25 -2.50 6.97
CA CYS A 24 -1.98 -3.19 5.90
C CYS A 24 -2.87 -2.19 5.13
N CYS A 25 -2.72 -2.15 3.81
CA CYS A 25 -3.50 -1.28 2.92
C CYS A 25 -4.66 -2.01 2.21
N GLY A 26 -4.97 -3.25 2.60
CA GLY A 26 -6.04 -4.03 1.99
C GLY A 26 -5.79 -4.45 0.53
N CYS A 27 -4.53 -4.49 0.07
CA CYS A 27 -4.21 -4.75 -1.34
C CYS A 27 -4.53 -6.18 -1.84
N GLY A 28 -4.76 -7.14 -0.94
CA GLY A 28 -5.12 -8.51 -1.30
C GLY A 28 -3.98 -9.38 -1.83
N THR A 29 -2.73 -8.90 -1.83
CA THR A 29 -1.58 -9.71 -2.30
C THR A 29 -1.45 -11.03 -1.53
N CYS A 30 -1.67 -11.01 -0.21
CA CYS A 30 -1.61 -12.23 0.61
C CYS A 30 -2.67 -13.29 0.24
N VAL A 31 -3.85 -12.85 -0.22
CA VAL A 31 -4.90 -13.73 -0.75
C VAL A 31 -4.43 -14.34 -2.07
N GLY A 32 -4.02 -13.50 -3.02
CA GLY A 32 -3.63 -13.95 -4.36
C GLY A 32 -2.39 -14.84 -4.43
N VAL A 33 -1.50 -14.80 -3.43
CA VAL A 33 -0.28 -15.64 -3.39
C VAL A 33 -0.43 -16.88 -2.50
N CYS A 34 -1.56 -17.06 -1.80
CA CYS A 34 -1.76 -18.18 -0.90
C CYS A 34 -2.04 -19.46 -1.71
N PRO A 35 -1.18 -20.49 -1.68
CA PRO A 35 -1.36 -21.68 -2.50
C PRO A 35 -2.46 -22.62 -1.96
N THR A 36 -2.95 -22.41 -0.75
CA THR A 36 -3.98 -23.24 -0.11
C THR A 36 -5.31 -22.51 0.05
N ASP A 37 -5.43 -21.27 -0.47
CA ASP A 37 -6.64 -20.45 -0.45
C ASP A 37 -7.27 -20.30 0.95
N VAL A 38 -6.43 -20.17 1.98
CA VAL A 38 -6.86 -20.09 3.40
C VAL A 38 -6.99 -18.68 3.93
N ILE A 39 -6.78 -17.65 3.09
CA ILE A 39 -6.82 -16.24 3.46
C ILE A 39 -7.79 -15.55 2.51
N ASP A 40 -8.73 -14.75 3.03
CA ASP A 40 -9.65 -13.97 2.18
C ASP A 40 -10.16 -12.72 2.92
N PHE A 41 -10.90 -11.87 2.22
CA PHE A 41 -11.61 -10.75 2.81
C PHE A 41 -13.03 -11.18 3.20
N LYS A 42 -13.49 -10.74 4.37
CA LYS A 42 -14.92 -10.81 4.68
C LYS A 42 -15.73 -9.94 3.72
N GLU A 43 -17.02 -10.24 3.59
CA GLU A 43 -17.97 -9.38 2.90
C GLU A 43 -17.92 -7.97 3.52
N HIS A 44 -17.54 -6.97 2.71
CA HIS A 44 -17.27 -5.59 3.15
C HIS A 44 -16.09 -5.39 4.12
N GLY A 45 -15.21 -6.38 4.28
CA GLY A 45 -14.00 -6.32 5.10
C GLY A 45 -12.87 -5.55 4.42
N TYR A 46 -12.17 -4.71 5.19
CA TYR A 46 -10.98 -3.98 4.70
C TYR A 46 -9.68 -4.78 4.84
N TYR A 47 -9.62 -5.67 5.84
CA TYR A 47 -8.44 -6.48 6.11
C TYR A 47 -8.68 -7.95 5.73
N PRO A 48 -7.64 -8.64 5.23
CA PRO A 48 -7.69 -10.08 5.01
C PRO A 48 -7.74 -10.81 6.36
N GLU A 49 -8.42 -11.95 6.39
CA GLU A 49 -8.61 -12.80 7.55
C GLU A 49 -8.38 -14.28 7.18
N TRP A 50 -8.23 -15.13 8.19
CA TRP A 50 -8.22 -16.58 8.00
C TRP A 50 -9.60 -17.08 7.56
N LEU A 51 -9.62 -17.88 6.49
CA LEU A 51 -10.75 -18.76 6.17
C LEU A 51 -10.66 -20.08 6.95
N ASP A 52 -9.48 -20.70 6.94
CA ASP A 52 -9.20 -21.96 7.65
C ASP A 52 -7.70 -22.07 7.97
N GLU A 53 -7.31 -21.56 9.13
CA GLU A 53 -5.91 -21.56 9.59
C GLU A 53 -5.28 -22.96 9.59
N ASN A 54 -6.08 -24.02 9.84
CA ASN A 54 -5.57 -25.39 9.95
C ASN A 54 -5.03 -25.95 8.62
N LYS A 55 -5.38 -25.33 7.49
CA LYS A 55 -4.90 -25.69 6.16
C LYS A 55 -3.70 -24.86 5.72
N CYS A 56 -3.20 -23.96 6.57
CA CYS A 56 -1.94 -23.28 6.30
C CYS A 56 -0.79 -24.29 6.34
N ASN A 57 0.11 -24.20 5.36
CA ASN A 57 1.31 -25.04 5.27
C ASN A 57 2.60 -24.29 5.62
N ASP A 58 2.48 -23.13 6.27
CA ASP A 58 3.60 -22.29 6.71
C ASP A 58 4.62 -21.91 5.61
N CYS A 59 4.18 -21.81 4.35
CA CYS A 59 5.08 -21.48 3.23
C CYS A 59 5.65 -20.06 3.27
N GLY A 60 5.03 -19.13 4.00
CA GLY A 60 5.48 -17.74 4.16
C GLY A 60 5.36 -16.84 2.92
N PHE A 61 4.69 -17.28 1.86
CA PHE A 61 4.52 -16.47 0.63
C PHE A 61 3.77 -15.17 0.90
N CYS A 62 2.74 -15.21 1.75
CA CYS A 62 2.01 -14.01 2.16
C CYS A 62 2.92 -12.98 2.83
N VAL A 63 3.83 -13.43 3.72
CA VAL A 63 4.78 -12.57 4.43
C VAL A 63 5.78 -11.93 3.47
N ASN A 64 6.35 -12.73 2.57
CA ASN A 64 7.35 -12.28 1.59
C ASN A 64 6.78 -11.30 0.57
N ALA A 65 5.53 -11.49 0.16
CA ALA A 65 4.87 -10.63 -0.82
C ALA A 65 4.25 -9.36 -0.20
N CYS A 66 4.16 -9.26 1.13
CA CYS A 66 3.50 -8.15 1.78
C CYS A 66 4.36 -6.87 1.73
N PRO A 67 3.90 -5.77 1.10
CA PRO A 67 4.66 -4.52 1.05
C PRO A 67 4.73 -3.81 2.41
N GLY A 68 3.83 -4.14 3.33
CA GLY A 68 3.85 -3.61 4.70
C GLY A 68 4.87 -4.32 5.59
N ASN A 69 5.36 -5.51 5.21
CA ASN A 69 6.35 -6.23 5.97
C ASN A 69 7.71 -5.51 5.91
N GLY A 70 8.28 -5.22 7.08
CA GLY A 70 9.55 -4.51 7.19
C GLY A 70 9.51 -3.02 6.82
N LEU A 71 8.33 -2.44 6.59
CA LEU A 71 8.19 -1.03 6.21
C LEU A 71 8.61 -0.09 7.37
N PRO A 72 9.71 0.68 7.25
CA PRO A 72 10.19 1.54 8.32
C PRO A 72 9.47 2.90 8.31
N ILE A 73 8.14 2.88 8.47
CA ILE A 73 7.27 4.06 8.26
C ILE A 73 7.70 5.28 9.07
N ASN A 74 8.15 5.07 10.30
CA ASN A 74 8.62 6.15 11.19
C ASN A 74 9.91 6.82 10.68
N ASN A 75 10.80 6.06 10.04
CA ASN A 75 12.04 6.60 9.50
C ASN A 75 11.75 7.40 8.23
N ILE A 76 10.95 6.81 7.32
CA ILE A 76 10.51 7.46 6.07
C ILE A 76 9.79 8.78 6.40
N THR A 77 8.88 8.76 7.38
CA THR A 77 8.13 9.96 7.78
C THR A 77 9.04 11.06 8.33
N LYS A 78 10.11 10.70 9.06
CA LYS A 78 11.09 11.67 9.56
C LYS A 78 11.91 12.28 8.42
N GLU A 79 12.34 11.46 7.46
CA GLU A 79 13.14 11.89 6.30
C GLU A 79 12.35 12.80 5.35
N LEU A 80 11.06 12.53 5.15
CA LEU A 80 10.18 13.31 4.28
C LEU A 80 9.58 14.56 4.97
N ARG A 81 9.94 14.82 6.23
CA ARG A 81 9.38 15.94 6.99
C ARG A 81 9.93 17.27 6.47
N THR A 82 9.03 18.21 6.16
CA THR A 82 9.38 19.58 5.76
C THR A 82 8.86 20.60 6.78
N PRO A 83 9.53 21.75 7.00
CA PRO A 83 9.09 22.75 7.97
C PRO A 83 7.66 23.28 7.79
N GLN A 84 7.13 23.23 6.56
CA GLN A 84 5.81 23.77 6.22
C GLN A 84 4.65 22.78 6.45
N GLN A 85 4.91 21.58 6.97
CA GLN A 85 3.86 20.59 7.22
C GLN A 85 3.08 20.87 8.50
N LYS A 86 1.77 20.64 8.44
CA LYS A 86 0.86 20.50 9.59
C LYS A 86 0.71 19.02 9.92
N TYR A 87 0.33 18.71 11.16
CA TYR A 87 0.05 17.36 11.61
C TYR A 87 -1.41 17.22 12.03
N ASN A 88 -2.02 16.12 11.65
CA ASN A 88 -3.29 15.67 12.19
C ASN A 88 -3.20 14.17 12.49
N LYS A 89 -3.79 13.75 13.60
CA LYS A 89 -3.69 12.37 14.11
C LYS A 89 -4.23 11.29 13.16
N ASP A 90 -5.22 11.61 12.32
CA ASP A 90 -5.94 10.65 11.50
C ASP A 90 -5.35 10.53 10.08
N ILE A 91 -4.72 11.60 9.59
CA ILE A 91 -4.19 11.71 8.21
C ILE A 91 -2.65 11.84 8.15
N GLY A 92 -2.00 12.07 9.28
CA GLY A 92 -0.55 12.28 9.37
C GLY A 92 -0.08 13.69 9.00
N ASN A 93 1.14 13.80 8.46
CA ASN A 93 1.75 15.07 8.06
C ASN A 93 1.26 15.51 6.68
N TYR A 94 0.78 16.74 6.54
CA TYR A 94 0.27 17.29 5.30
C TYR A 94 0.66 18.75 5.11
N LYS A 95 0.71 19.24 3.86
CA LYS A 95 0.94 20.67 3.57
C LYS A 95 -0.38 21.42 3.39
N GLN A 96 -1.28 20.85 2.60
CA GLN A 96 -2.57 21.44 2.24
C GLN A 96 -3.53 20.38 1.71
N PHE A 97 -4.82 20.69 1.72
CA PHE A 97 -5.88 19.91 1.09
C PHE A 97 -6.43 20.68 -0.10
N LEU A 98 -6.47 20.05 -1.26
CA LEU A 98 -6.95 20.63 -2.51
C LEU A 98 -7.91 19.62 -3.17
N VAL A 99 -8.91 20.14 -3.88
CA VAL A 99 -9.84 19.36 -4.67
C VAL A 99 -9.83 19.91 -6.09
N GLY A 100 -9.79 19.04 -7.09
CA GLY A 100 -9.77 19.42 -8.49
C GLY A 100 -10.09 18.25 -9.40
N HIS A 101 -10.09 18.52 -10.70
CA HIS A 101 -10.21 17.52 -11.76
C HIS A 101 -9.50 18.05 -13.02
N SER A 102 -9.27 17.20 -14.01
CA SER A 102 -8.73 17.61 -15.30
C SER A 102 -9.65 18.61 -15.99
N GLU A 103 -9.07 19.63 -16.64
CA GLU A 103 -9.79 20.53 -17.56
C GLU A 103 -10.10 19.84 -18.90
N ASP A 104 -9.32 18.82 -19.26
CA ASP A 104 -9.59 17.98 -20.43
C ASP A 104 -10.76 17.03 -20.12
N GLU A 105 -11.84 17.14 -20.89
CA GLU A 105 -13.06 16.37 -20.65
C GLU A 105 -12.85 14.87 -20.85
N PHE A 106 -12.03 14.47 -21.83
CA PHE A 106 -11.74 13.07 -22.09
C PHE A 106 -11.01 12.46 -20.89
N ILE A 107 -9.95 13.11 -20.41
CA ILE A 107 -9.18 12.67 -19.23
C ILE A 107 -10.10 12.65 -18.01
N ARG A 108 -10.87 13.71 -17.76
CA ARG A 108 -11.78 13.80 -16.60
C ARG A 108 -12.78 12.64 -16.56
N ARG A 109 -13.34 12.26 -17.72
CA ARG A 109 -14.40 11.24 -17.81
C ARG A 109 -13.87 9.82 -17.90
N LYS A 110 -12.65 9.62 -18.41
CA LYS A 110 -12.07 8.28 -18.65
C LYS A 110 -11.01 7.87 -17.64
N SER A 111 -10.53 8.77 -16.79
CA SER A 111 -9.58 8.47 -15.72
C SER A 111 -10.25 8.30 -14.36
N ALA A 112 -9.60 7.57 -13.46
CA ALA A 112 -10.00 7.49 -12.06
C ALA A 112 -9.98 8.88 -11.40
N SER A 113 -10.93 9.12 -10.50
CA SER A 113 -10.96 10.28 -9.60
C SER A 113 -10.79 11.64 -10.30
N GLY A 114 -11.37 11.80 -11.49
CA GLY A 114 -11.35 13.06 -12.24
C GLY A 114 -10.01 13.37 -12.95
N GLY A 115 -9.08 12.42 -13.00
CA GLY A 115 -7.91 12.49 -13.88
C GLY A 115 -6.80 13.45 -13.48
N ILE A 116 -6.74 13.88 -12.21
CA ILE A 116 -5.66 14.77 -11.72
C ILE A 116 -4.29 14.11 -11.91
N ALA A 117 -4.14 12.85 -11.49
CA ALA A 117 -2.86 12.14 -11.58
C ALA A 117 -2.38 12.06 -13.04
N THR A 118 -3.26 11.64 -13.96
CA THR A 118 -2.97 11.60 -15.40
C THR A 118 -2.57 12.98 -15.94
N SER A 119 -3.32 14.02 -15.59
CA SER A 119 -3.03 15.39 -16.04
C SER A 119 -1.68 15.89 -15.53
N LEU A 120 -1.35 15.60 -14.26
CA LEU A 120 -0.07 15.97 -13.66
C LEU A 120 1.09 15.25 -14.34
N LEU A 121 0.95 13.95 -14.62
CA LEU A 121 1.97 13.14 -15.30
C LEU A 121 2.24 13.65 -16.72
N ILE A 122 1.18 13.97 -17.48
CA ILE A 122 1.31 14.59 -18.81
C ILE A 122 2.02 15.94 -18.69
N TYR A 123 1.61 16.79 -17.75
CA TYR A 123 2.23 18.09 -17.53
C TYR A 123 3.74 18.00 -17.27
N VAL A 124 4.17 17.10 -16.37
CA VAL A 124 5.61 16.98 -16.04
C VAL A 124 6.45 16.42 -17.20
N LEU A 125 5.84 15.61 -18.07
CA LEU A 125 6.48 15.14 -19.31
C LEU A 125 6.57 16.26 -20.35
N ASP A 126 5.48 16.98 -20.62
CA ASP A 126 5.43 18.06 -21.61
C ASP A 126 6.38 19.20 -21.25
N LYS A 127 6.48 19.51 -19.95
CA LYS A 127 7.43 20.51 -19.43
C LYS A 127 8.85 19.97 -19.30
N LYS A 128 9.10 18.71 -19.61
CA LYS A 128 10.41 18.04 -19.48
C LYS A 128 11.00 18.19 -18.07
N ILE A 129 10.13 18.17 -17.06
CA ILE A 129 10.53 18.09 -15.65
C ILE A 129 11.04 16.68 -15.35
N VAL A 130 10.47 15.68 -16.05
CA VAL A 130 10.92 14.29 -16.06
C VAL A 130 11.00 13.78 -17.50
N ASP A 131 11.89 12.83 -17.75
CA ASP A 131 12.02 12.20 -19.08
C ASP A 131 11.00 11.07 -19.32
N LYS A 132 10.59 10.41 -18.23
CA LYS A 132 9.71 9.23 -18.25
C LYS A 132 8.86 9.16 -16.98
N VAL A 133 7.71 8.52 -17.09
CA VAL A 133 6.82 8.19 -15.96
C VAL A 133 6.59 6.68 -15.93
N ILE A 134 6.45 6.11 -14.73
CA ILE A 134 6.10 4.71 -14.52
C ILE A 134 4.64 4.66 -14.06
N VAL A 135 3.82 3.90 -14.77
CA VAL A 135 2.39 3.71 -14.48
C VAL A 135 2.09 2.21 -14.43
N TYR A 136 1.24 1.78 -13.50
CA TYR A 136 0.84 0.39 -13.27
C TYR A 136 -0.67 0.30 -13.05
#